data_AF-L8JX05-F1
#
_entry.id   AF-L8JX05-F1
#
_cell.length_a   1.000
_cell.length_b   1.000
_cell.length_c   1.000
_cell.angle_alpha   90.00
_cell.angle_beta   90.00
_cell.angle_gamma   90.00
#
_symmetry.space_group_name_H-M   'P 1'
#
loop_
_entity.id
_entity.type
_entity.pdbx_description
1 polymer ?
#
loop_
_entity_poly.entity_id
_entity_poly.type
_entity_poly.pdbx_seq_one_letter_code
_entity_poly.pdbx_strand_id
1 'polypeptide(L)'
;MNIYKDYLDTIKLAMSADRKSGFPVTEDLSNFDGKIEKGFSYRDFINKVPETNLLPSLDDFSKEVGLQPDFNQRLGLHPDFAHLKQSDQTENHYIASVFIDIKGSTHLFRKYDPETVLIITNTIQRAAIHTCLIFKGYIHRLQGDGLFVYFGGKQINMATAVLHALQATSVFSYFVKHDLKNLFSEQGIDNIYTRIGIDLGFDDDVVWSKAGLGEISEVTTCSLHTSLASKMQSSAESNGIVVGDHVKAQINADFQDLFKPVCHRTRNENDRYIFRNIDDGFNYTQYDFDWLKFLKQQEFIFTDLDGNLGLKRKKQIVYSHQSIDRLIPIAKQSKPYSK
;
A
#
# COMPACT_ATOMS: atom_id res chain seq x y z
N MET A 1 1.10 11.67 -9.69
CA MET A 1 0.18 10.57 -10.06
C MET A 1 -1.29 10.90 -9.80
N ASN A 2 -1.65 11.65 -8.75
CA ASN A 2 -3.03 12.02 -8.40
C ASN A 2 -3.98 10.84 -8.08
N ILE A 3 -3.43 9.63 -7.86
CA ILE A 3 -4.19 8.41 -7.56
C ILE A 3 -4.78 8.38 -6.15
N TYR A 4 -4.39 9.31 -5.28
CA TYR A 4 -4.93 9.45 -3.92
C TYR A 4 -5.73 10.75 -3.71
N LYS A 5 -6.20 11.39 -4.78
CA LYS A 5 -6.89 12.68 -4.71
C LYS A 5 -8.04 12.67 -3.70
N ASP A 6 -8.91 11.66 -3.75
CA ASP A 6 -10.10 11.60 -2.88
C ASP A 6 -9.73 11.45 -1.39
N TYR A 7 -8.59 10.79 -1.10
CA TYR A 7 -8.06 10.63 0.26
C TYR A 7 -7.48 11.96 0.76
N LEU A 8 -6.73 12.67 -0.08
CA LEU A 8 -6.21 14.00 0.24
C LEU A 8 -7.34 15.01 0.48
N ASP A 9 -8.38 14.98 -0.36
CA ASP A 9 -9.53 15.87 -0.23
C ASP A 9 -10.31 15.58 1.06
N THR A 10 -10.42 14.31 1.46
CA THR A 10 -11.01 13.93 2.75
C THR A 10 -10.18 14.44 3.94
N ILE A 11 -8.86 14.31 3.88
CA ILE A 11 -7.95 14.81 4.92
C ILE A 11 -8.03 16.34 5.02
N LYS A 12 -8.00 17.05 3.89
CA LYS A 12 -8.17 18.51 3.81
C LYS A 12 -9.47 18.96 4.45
N LEU A 13 -10.59 18.29 4.11
CA LEU A 13 -11.90 18.60 4.66
C LEU A 13 -11.92 18.44 6.19
N ALA A 14 -11.34 17.35 6.71
CA ALA A 14 -11.24 17.13 8.15
C ALA A 14 -10.42 18.23 8.84
N MET A 15 -9.28 18.60 8.27
CA MET A 15 -8.40 19.64 8.81
C MET A 15 -9.05 21.03 8.80
N SER A 16 -9.79 21.38 7.73
CA SER A 16 -10.48 22.66 7.63
C SER A 16 -11.71 22.77 8.55
N ALA A 17 -12.35 21.64 8.85
CA ALA A 17 -13.49 21.58 9.77
C ALA A 17 -13.09 21.49 11.25
N ASP A 18 -11.79 21.41 11.56
CA ASP A 18 -11.29 21.27 12.93
C ASP A 18 -11.42 22.57 13.72
N ARG A 19 -11.88 22.47 14.97
CA ARG A 19 -12.12 23.64 15.82
C ARG A 19 -10.83 24.29 16.35
N LYS A 20 -9.73 23.53 16.48
CA LYS A 20 -8.45 24.05 16.97
C LYS A 20 -7.65 24.75 15.87
N SER A 21 -7.96 24.52 14.60
CA SER A 21 -7.17 25.03 13.48
C SER A 21 -7.40 26.53 13.17
N GLY A 22 -8.36 27.18 13.83
CA GLY A 22 -8.44 28.64 13.91
C GLY A 22 -8.83 29.38 12.62
N PHE A 23 -9.38 28.71 11.61
CA PHE A 23 -9.96 29.41 10.46
C PHE A 23 -11.27 30.12 10.86
N PRO A 24 -11.43 31.43 10.58
CA PRO A 24 -12.67 32.13 10.86
C PRO A 24 -13.74 31.62 9.88
N VAL A 25 -14.76 30.97 10.40
CA VAL A 25 -16.03 30.82 9.69
C VAL A 25 -16.58 32.22 9.51
N THR A 26 -16.34 32.85 8.35
CA THR A 26 -17.04 34.06 7.93
C THR A 26 -18.44 33.66 7.48
N GLU A 27 -19.33 33.46 8.43
CA GLU A 27 -20.77 33.57 8.20
C GLU A 27 -21.34 34.53 9.26
N ASP A 28 -22.20 35.43 8.80
CA ASP A 28 -22.78 36.56 9.52
C ASP A 28 -23.15 36.23 10.98
N LEU A 29 -22.34 36.74 11.91
CA LEU A 29 -22.61 36.68 13.34
C LEU A 29 -23.51 37.86 13.73
N SER A 30 -24.81 37.72 13.47
CA SER A 30 -25.79 38.62 14.10
C SER A 30 -26.91 37.92 14.86
N ASN A 31 -26.92 36.59 15.01
CA ASN A 31 -27.86 35.87 15.91
C ASN A 31 -27.51 34.38 16.08
N PHE A 32 -26.47 34.01 16.84
CA PHE A 32 -26.29 32.59 17.21
C PHE A 32 -25.84 32.40 18.65
N ASP A 33 -26.82 32.06 19.48
CA ASP A 33 -26.65 31.47 20.81
C ASP A 33 -26.65 29.93 20.60
N GLY A 34 -25.49 29.33 20.37
CA GLY A 34 -25.43 27.89 20.07
C GLY A 34 -24.05 27.40 19.65
N LYS A 35 -23.62 26.26 20.23
CA LYS A 35 -22.35 25.56 19.96
C LYS A 35 -21.95 25.61 18.47
N ILE A 36 -20.72 26.02 18.18
CA ILE A 36 -20.11 25.88 16.85
C ILE A 36 -20.13 24.39 16.47
N GLU A 37 -21.06 23.96 15.62
CA GLU A 37 -21.10 22.59 15.11
C GLU A 37 -19.84 22.33 14.26
N LYS A 38 -19.29 21.12 14.37
CA LYS A 38 -18.14 20.72 13.56
C LYS A 38 -18.62 20.49 12.13
N GLY A 39 -18.03 21.17 11.15
CA GLY A 39 -18.47 21.08 9.74
C GLY A 39 -18.26 19.70 9.09
N PHE A 40 -17.47 18.82 9.70
CA PHE A 40 -17.26 17.45 9.25
C PHE A 40 -16.96 16.52 10.43
N SER A 41 -17.93 15.69 10.80
CA SER A 41 -17.82 14.72 11.90
C SER A 41 -17.33 13.35 11.42
N TYR A 42 -16.97 12.48 12.35
CA TYR A 42 -16.64 11.09 12.01
C TYR A 42 -17.83 10.34 11.39
N ARG A 43 -19.07 10.70 11.77
CA ARG A 43 -20.28 10.15 11.16
C ARG A 43 -20.41 10.53 9.69
N ASP A 44 -20.11 11.79 9.36
CA ASP A 44 -20.11 12.27 7.97
C ASP A 44 -19.03 11.58 7.13
N PHE A 45 -17.86 11.33 7.74
CA PHE A 45 -16.80 10.55 7.14
C PHE A 45 -17.27 9.13 6.78
N ILE A 46 -17.85 8.39 7.72
CA ILE A 46 -18.35 7.04 7.46
C ILE A 46 -19.42 7.02 6.36
N ASN A 47 -20.35 7.98 6.36
CA ASN A 47 -21.41 8.03 5.35
C ASN A 47 -20.90 8.30 3.92
N LYS A 48 -19.76 8.97 3.77
CA LYS A 48 -19.16 9.27 2.45
C LYS A 48 -18.29 8.15 1.92
N VAL A 49 -17.85 7.24 2.79
CA VAL A 49 -16.78 6.30 2.47
C VAL A 49 -17.36 4.91 2.20
N PRO A 50 -17.19 4.36 0.99
CA PRO A 50 -17.72 3.04 0.67
C PRO A 50 -17.02 1.95 1.49
N GLU A 51 -17.79 0.94 1.91
CA GLU A 51 -17.25 -0.21 2.63
C GLU A 51 -16.59 -1.24 1.69
N THR A 52 -17.12 -1.39 0.48
CA THR A 52 -16.76 -2.50 -0.43
C THR A 52 -16.22 -2.04 -1.78
N ASN A 53 -15.88 -0.75 -1.93
CA ASN A 53 -15.37 -0.18 -3.18
C ASN A 53 -14.15 0.71 -2.94
N LEU A 54 -13.30 0.84 -3.95
CA LEU A 54 -12.25 1.85 -3.98
C LEU A 54 -12.86 3.25 -4.10
N LEU A 55 -12.16 4.27 -3.59
CA LEU A 55 -12.46 5.66 -3.96
C LEU A 55 -12.05 5.91 -5.43
N PRO A 56 -12.75 6.82 -6.16
CA PRO A 56 -12.62 6.97 -7.61
C PRO A 56 -11.19 7.03 -8.16
N SER A 57 -10.31 7.80 -7.53
CA SER A 57 -8.91 7.97 -7.97
C SER A 57 -8.07 6.70 -7.88
N LEU A 58 -8.30 5.83 -6.88
CA LEU A 58 -7.66 4.52 -6.81
C LEU A 58 -8.38 3.47 -7.67
N ASP A 59 -9.68 3.60 -7.88
CA ASP A 59 -10.43 2.74 -8.78
C ASP A 59 -9.92 2.87 -10.23
N ASP A 60 -9.71 4.10 -10.68
CA ASP A 60 -9.11 4.37 -11.99
C ASP A 60 -7.69 3.79 -12.10
N PHE A 61 -6.87 3.94 -11.04
CA PHE A 61 -5.55 3.32 -10.97
C PHE A 61 -5.63 1.79 -11.04
N SER A 62 -6.55 1.16 -10.30
CA SER A 62 -6.76 -0.30 -10.32
C SER A 62 -7.07 -0.80 -11.73
N LYS A 63 -7.92 -0.07 -12.48
CA LYS A 63 -8.25 -0.39 -13.88
C LYS A 63 -7.04 -0.27 -14.81
N GLU A 64 -6.18 0.72 -14.61
CA GLU A 64 -4.96 0.91 -15.41
C GLU A 64 -3.95 -0.22 -15.19
N VAL A 65 -3.71 -0.58 -13.91
CA VAL A 65 -2.87 -1.72 -13.53
C VAL A 65 -3.48 -3.03 -14.05
N GLY A 66 -4.82 -3.13 -14.10
CA GLY A 66 -5.55 -4.30 -14.58
C GLY A 66 -5.75 -5.37 -13.52
N LEU A 67 -5.64 -4.98 -12.24
CA LEU A 67 -5.93 -5.84 -11.11
C LEU A 67 -7.25 -5.40 -10.45
N GLN A 68 -7.92 -6.35 -9.81
CA GLN A 68 -9.19 -6.12 -9.12
C GLN A 68 -9.00 -6.38 -7.62
N PRO A 69 -9.37 -5.44 -6.74
CA PRO A 69 -9.30 -5.65 -5.29
C PRO A 69 -10.28 -6.73 -4.83
N ASP A 70 -9.93 -7.47 -3.79
CA ASP A 70 -10.83 -8.40 -3.12
C ASP A 70 -11.30 -7.81 -1.78
N PHE A 71 -12.54 -7.32 -1.75
CA PHE A 71 -13.16 -6.78 -0.53
C PHE A 71 -13.85 -7.85 0.34
N ASN A 72 -13.87 -9.12 -0.10
CA ASN A 72 -14.50 -10.20 0.67
C ASN A 72 -13.57 -10.84 1.71
N GLN A 73 -12.42 -10.21 1.97
CA GLN A 73 -11.48 -10.65 2.97
C GLN A 73 -12.09 -10.54 4.37
N ARG A 74 -11.79 -11.53 5.22
CA ARG A 74 -12.07 -11.50 6.65
C ARG A 74 -10.76 -11.35 7.38
N LEU A 75 -10.61 -10.37 8.27
CA LEU A 75 -9.37 -10.15 9.02
C LEU A 75 -8.93 -11.41 9.78
N GLY A 76 -7.62 -11.71 9.76
CA GLY A 76 -7.07 -12.87 10.46
C GLY A 76 -7.46 -14.25 9.92
N LEU A 77 -8.03 -14.34 8.73
CA LEU A 77 -8.52 -15.55 8.08
C LEU A 77 -8.24 -15.54 6.56
N HIS A 78 -6.98 -15.80 6.18
CA HIS A 78 -6.58 -15.87 4.76
C HIS A 78 -7.44 -16.91 3.99
N PRO A 79 -8.03 -16.58 2.83
CA PRO A 79 -9.02 -17.42 2.17
C PRO A 79 -8.53 -18.84 1.85
N ASP A 80 -7.29 -18.98 1.37
CA ASP A 80 -6.71 -20.28 1.04
C ASP A 80 -6.48 -21.21 2.24
N PHE A 81 -6.39 -20.63 3.44
CA PHE A 81 -6.07 -21.34 4.69
C PHE A 81 -7.23 -21.27 5.69
N ALA A 82 -8.38 -20.71 5.31
CA ALA A 82 -9.50 -20.44 6.22
C ALA A 82 -10.04 -21.72 6.89
N HIS A 83 -9.91 -22.86 6.21
CA HIS A 83 -10.28 -24.18 6.72
C HIS A 83 -9.53 -24.56 8.01
N LEU A 84 -8.32 -24.03 8.22
CA LEU A 84 -7.53 -24.27 9.43
C LEU A 84 -8.16 -23.67 10.70
N LYS A 85 -9.06 -22.68 10.56
CA LYS A 85 -9.76 -22.09 11.72
C LYS A 85 -10.65 -23.11 12.45
N GLN A 86 -11.19 -24.09 11.71
CA GLN A 86 -12.09 -25.11 12.25
C GLN A 86 -11.42 -26.48 12.40
N SER A 87 -10.12 -26.58 12.11
CA SER A 87 -9.35 -27.81 12.28
C SER A 87 -8.26 -27.61 13.35
N ASP A 88 -7.62 -28.71 13.73
CA ASP A 88 -6.39 -28.72 14.52
C ASP A 88 -5.19 -29.12 13.63
N GLN A 89 -5.30 -28.87 12.33
CA GLN A 89 -4.26 -29.16 11.35
C GLN A 89 -3.38 -27.93 11.11
N THR A 90 -2.22 -28.20 10.51
CA THR A 90 -1.30 -27.18 10.02
C THR A 90 -1.03 -27.42 8.53
N GLU A 91 -0.64 -26.37 7.81
CA GLU A 91 -0.25 -26.47 6.41
C GLU A 91 1.05 -25.71 6.17
N ASN A 92 1.98 -26.31 5.44
CA ASN A 92 3.20 -25.64 5.01
C ASN A 92 2.95 -24.95 3.67
N HIS A 93 3.16 -23.64 3.60
CA HIS A 93 3.01 -22.89 2.36
C HIS A 93 3.69 -21.52 2.47
N TYR A 94 4.46 -21.15 1.45
CA TYR A 94 5.17 -19.89 1.37
C TYR A 94 4.23 -18.70 1.58
N ILE A 95 4.77 -17.59 2.09
CA ILE A 95 4.08 -16.30 2.03
C ILE A 95 5.06 -15.13 2.12
N ALA A 96 4.78 -14.06 1.38
CA ALA A 96 5.44 -12.78 1.58
C ALA A 96 4.71 -11.98 2.66
N SER A 97 5.41 -11.64 3.73
CA SER A 97 4.90 -10.88 4.89
C SER A 97 5.34 -9.42 4.78
N VAL A 98 4.39 -8.49 4.86
CA VAL A 98 4.63 -7.04 4.80
C VAL A 98 4.12 -6.37 6.07
N PHE A 99 4.99 -5.63 6.75
CA PHE A 99 4.63 -4.77 7.86
C PHE A 99 4.77 -3.31 7.44
N ILE A 100 3.69 -2.53 7.57
CA ILE A 100 3.63 -1.11 7.28
C ILE A 100 3.33 -0.38 8.58
N ASP A 101 4.09 0.66 8.87
CA ASP A 101 3.93 1.49 10.05
C ASP A 101 3.98 2.98 9.66
N ILE A 102 3.10 3.79 10.22
CA ILE A 102 3.03 5.23 9.97
C ILE A 102 3.59 5.94 11.20
N LYS A 103 4.80 6.45 11.09
CA LYS A 103 5.45 7.20 12.17
C LYS A 103 5.01 8.65 12.16
N GLY A 104 4.97 9.25 13.35
CA GLY A 104 4.69 10.67 13.55
C GLY A 104 3.22 11.06 13.53
N SER A 105 2.29 10.11 13.35
CA SER A 105 0.84 10.36 13.41
C SER A 105 0.40 10.97 14.75
N THR A 106 1.09 10.63 15.85
CA THR A 106 0.85 11.21 17.18
C THR A 106 1.10 12.72 17.25
N HIS A 107 1.91 13.29 16.34
CA HIS A 107 2.11 14.73 16.25
C HIS A 107 0.84 15.48 15.82
N LEU A 108 -0.10 14.80 15.14
CA LEU A 108 -1.37 15.40 14.73
C LEU A 108 -2.20 15.92 15.92
N PHE A 109 -2.10 15.26 17.09
CA PHE A 109 -2.79 15.69 18.31
C PHE A 109 -2.31 17.05 18.85
N ARG A 110 -1.13 17.53 18.43
CA ARG A 110 -0.64 18.87 18.78
C ARG A 110 -1.44 19.97 18.10
N LYS A 111 -2.00 19.71 16.92
CA LYS A 111 -2.70 20.70 16.09
C LYS A 111 -4.21 20.47 15.99
N TYR A 112 -4.67 19.23 16.03
CA TYR A 112 -6.07 18.88 15.79
C TYR A 112 -6.76 18.28 17.01
N ASP A 113 -8.09 18.25 16.99
CA ASP A 113 -8.89 17.52 17.96
C ASP A 113 -8.84 15.99 17.71
N PRO A 114 -9.09 15.15 18.73
CA PRO A 114 -8.98 13.69 18.57
C PRO A 114 -9.85 13.09 17.46
N GLU A 115 -11.02 13.66 17.17
CA GLU A 115 -11.91 13.15 16.14
C GLU A 115 -11.40 13.51 14.73
N THR A 116 -10.83 14.70 14.55
CA THR A 116 -10.14 15.07 13.31
C THR A 116 -8.93 14.16 13.09
N VAL A 117 -8.11 13.94 14.14
CA VAL A 117 -6.99 12.99 14.04
C VAL A 117 -7.48 11.60 13.66
N LEU A 118 -8.59 11.12 14.24
CA LEU A 118 -9.22 9.85 13.90
C LEU A 118 -9.61 9.78 12.41
N ILE A 119 -10.21 10.83 11.85
CA ILE A 119 -10.58 10.87 10.42
C ILE A 119 -9.31 10.82 9.55
N ILE A 120 -8.28 11.59 9.89
CA ILE A 120 -7.01 11.62 9.15
C ILE A 120 -6.36 10.23 9.16
N THR A 121 -6.18 9.62 10.33
CA THR A 121 -5.51 8.30 10.45
C THR A 121 -6.31 7.20 9.76
N ASN A 122 -7.64 7.17 9.90
CA ASN A 122 -8.49 6.21 9.16
C ASN A 122 -8.41 6.42 7.65
N THR A 123 -8.30 7.66 7.18
CA THR A 123 -8.17 7.93 5.74
C THR A 123 -6.84 7.42 5.19
N ILE A 124 -5.74 7.61 5.93
CA ILE A 124 -4.42 7.11 5.51
C ILE A 124 -4.37 5.58 5.60
N GLN A 125 -4.88 4.98 6.68
CA GLN A 125 -4.94 3.52 6.82
C GLN A 125 -5.79 2.91 5.69
N ARG A 126 -6.91 3.54 5.32
CA ARG A 126 -7.73 3.11 4.19
C ARG A 126 -6.98 3.20 2.86
N ALA A 127 -6.25 4.28 2.63
CA ALA A 127 -5.39 4.41 1.44
C ALA A 127 -4.41 3.23 1.36
N ALA A 128 -3.80 2.84 2.49
CA ALA A 128 -2.91 1.69 2.56
C ALA A 128 -3.64 0.36 2.27
N ILE A 129 -4.81 0.12 2.90
CA ILE A 129 -5.65 -1.07 2.67
C ILE A 129 -5.98 -1.17 1.18
N HIS A 130 -6.58 -0.13 0.61
CA HIS A 130 -7.02 -0.12 -0.79
C HIS A 130 -5.85 -0.36 -1.74
N THR A 131 -4.68 0.22 -1.48
CA THR A 131 -3.46 -0.02 -2.28
C THR A 131 -3.04 -1.48 -2.21
N CYS A 132 -3.00 -2.07 -1.01
CA CYS A 132 -2.64 -3.47 -0.85
C CYS A 132 -3.64 -4.41 -1.55
N LEU A 133 -4.94 -4.13 -1.44
CA LEU A 133 -5.99 -4.93 -2.10
C LEU A 133 -5.84 -4.93 -3.63
N ILE A 134 -5.52 -3.79 -4.24
CA ILE A 134 -5.27 -3.67 -5.69
C ILE A 134 -4.20 -4.67 -6.13
N PHE A 135 -3.11 -4.77 -5.38
CA PHE A 135 -2.01 -5.69 -5.66
C PHE A 135 -2.21 -7.09 -5.05
N LYS A 136 -3.46 -7.51 -4.80
CA LYS A 136 -3.79 -8.86 -4.27
C LYS A 136 -3.19 -9.15 -2.89
N GLY A 137 -2.91 -8.11 -2.11
CA GLY A 137 -2.54 -8.24 -0.71
C GLY A 137 -3.75 -8.65 0.14
N TYR A 138 -3.50 -9.50 1.12
CA TYR A 138 -4.46 -9.93 2.11
C TYR A 138 -4.20 -9.21 3.44
N ILE A 139 -5.16 -8.41 3.92
CA ILE A 139 -5.02 -7.65 5.16
C ILE A 139 -5.19 -8.60 6.34
N HIS A 140 -4.07 -8.96 6.98
CA HIS A 140 -4.08 -9.91 8.09
C HIS A 140 -4.45 -9.25 9.40
N ARG A 141 -3.82 -8.11 9.72
CA ARG A 141 -4.09 -7.34 10.94
C ARG A 141 -4.00 -5.83 10.70
N LEU A 142 -4.81 -5.09 11.45
CA LEU A 142 -4.67 -3.66 11.65
C LEU A 142 -4.06 -3.44 13.03
N GLN A 143 -2.97 -2.67 13.11
CA GLN A 143 -2.27 -2.39 14.38
C GLN A 143 -2.08 -0.89 14.53
N GLY A 144 -3.03 -0.24 15.20
CA GLY A 144 -3.07 1.23 15.24
C GLY A 144 -3.29 1.78 13.83
N ASP A 145 -2.38 2.61 13.36
CA ASP A 145 -2.31 3.14 11.99
C ASP A 145 -1.46 2.29 11.04
N GLY A 146 -0.82 1.23 11.54
CA GLY A 146 -0.06 0.26 10.76
C GLY A 146 -0.90 -0.91 10.23
N LEU A 147 -0.28 -1.70 9.35
CA LEU A 147 -0.86 -2.89 8.73
C LEU A 147 0.12 -4.05 8.75
N PHE A 148 -0.40 -5.25 8.95
CA PHE A 148 0.27 -6.50 8.62
C PHE A 148 -0.48 -7.17 7.47
N VAL A 149 0.20 -7.38 6.35
CA VAL A 149 -0.37 -7.83 5.08
C VAL A 149 0.40 -9.05 4.58
N TYR A 150 -0.33 -10.03 4.06
CA TYR A 150 0.24 -11.16 3.33
C TYR A 150 0.10 -10.96 1.83
N PHE A 151 1.12 -11.34 1.07
CA PHE A 151 1.06 -11.43 -0.39
C PHE A 151 1.42 -12.86 -0.81
N GLY A 152 0.58 -13.47 -1.64
CA GLY A 152 0.71 -14.86 -2.08
C GLY A 152 -0.55 -15.66 -1.78
N GLY A 153 -0.39 -16.98 -1.72
CA GLY A 153 -1.49 -17.93 -1.61
C GLY A 153 -1.38 -19.01 -2.69
N LYS A 154 -2.31 -19.97 -2.68
CA LYS A 154 -2.27 -21.19 -3.50
C LYS A 154 -2.37 -20.92 -5.00
N GLN A 155 -2.90 -19.76 -5.38
CA GLN A 155 -3.14 -19.37 -6.78
C GLN A 155 -2.16 -18.32 -7.32
N ILE A 156 -1.20 -17.89 -6.49
CA ILE A 156 -0.18 -16.91 -6.86
C ILE A 156 1.17 -17.63 -6.75
N ASN A 157 2.12 -17.32 -7.63
CA ASN A 157 3.49 -17.83 -7.48
C ASN A 157 4.35 -16.85 -6.64
N MET A 158 5.43 -17.35 -6.05
CA MET A 158 6.31 -16.58 -5.16
C MET A 158 6.83 -15.28 -5.78
N ALA A 159 7.34 -15.32 -7.02
CA ALA A 159 7.90 -14.15 -7.68
C ALA A 159 6.85 -13.05 -7.91
N THR A 160 5.63 -13.44 -8.32
CA THR A 160 4.50 -12.52 -8.46
C THR A 160 4.05 -11.97 -7.10
N ALA A 161 4.00 -12.79 -6.05
CA ALA A 161 3.67 -12.34 -4.70
C ALA A 161 4.65 -11.28 -4.19
N VAL A 162 5.96 -11.53 -4.36
CA VAL A 162 7.03 -10.57 -4.02
C VAL A 162 6.91 -9.30 -4.86
N LEU A 163 6.69 -9.42 -6.18
CA LEU A 163 6.53 -8.27 -7.06
C LEU A 163 5.35 -7.38 -6.62
N HIS A 164 4.20 -7.99 -6.33
CA HIS A 164 3.02 -7.29 -5.83
C HIS A 164 3.27 -6.59 -4.50
N ALA A 165 3.96 -7.24 -3.55
CA ALA A 165 4.34 -6.64 -2.27
C ALA A 165 5.21 -5.39 -2.47
N LEU A 166 6.22 -5.47 -3.33
CA LEU A 166 7.10 -4.34 -3.65
C LEU A 166 6.36 -3.21 -4.38
N GLN A 167 5.48 -3.53 -5.34
CA GLN A 167 4.68 -2.54 -6.05
C GLN A 167 3.72 -1.81 -5.11
N ALA A 168 2.95 -2.54 -4.30
CA ALA A 168 1.99 -1.96 -3.36
C ALA A 168 2.67 -1.01 -2.37
N THR A 169 3.77 -1.46 -1.77
CA THR A 169 4.50 -0.69 -0.77
C THR A 169 5.24 0.51 -1.38
N SER A 170 5.73 0.41 -2.61
CA SER A 170 6.33 1.53 -3.35
C SER A 170 5.30 2.60 -3.71
N VAL A 171 4.14 2.19 -4.21
CA VAL A 171 3.03 3.11 -4.55
C VAL A 171 2.53 3.83 -3.30
N PHE A 172 2.31 3.10 -2.20
CA PHE A 172 1.90 3.71 -0.93
C PHE A 172 2.99 4.61 -0.33
N SER A 173 4.27 4.23 -0.41
CA SER A 173 5.37 5.08 0.07
C SER A 173 5.50 6.37 -0.74
N TYR A 174 5.20 6.34 -2.04
CA TYR A 174 5.13 7.56 -2.85
C TYR A 174 4.07 8.53 -2.34
N PHE A 175 2.86 8.03 -2.04
CA PHE A 175 1.78 8.83 -1.47
C PHE A 175 2.17 9.52 -0.17
N VAL A 176 2.76 8.78 0.77
CA VAL A 176 3.13 9.37 2.07
C VAL A 176 4.28 10.36 1.91
N LYS A 177 5.31 10.01 1.12
CA LYS A 177 6.51 10.84 0.95
C LYS A 177 6.27 12.14 0.17
N HIS A 178 5.35 12.13 -0.79
CA HIS A 178 5.12 13.27 -1.69
C HIS A 178 3.78 13.95 -1.41
N ASP A 179 2.67 13.22 -1.48
CA ASP A 179 1.35 13.83 -1.46
C ASP A 179 0.97 14.26 -0.03
N LEU A 180 1.09 13.36 0.96
CA LEU A 180 0.79 13.69 2.36
C LEU A 180 1.80 14.66 2.96
N LYS A 181 3.08 14.48 2.66
CA LYS A 181 4.12 15.39 3.16
C LYS A 181 3.83 16.83 2.76
N ASN A 182 3.50 17.08 1.49
CA ASN A 182 3.18 18.42 1.01
C ASN A 182 1.97 19.00 1.76
N LEU A 183 0.90 18.21 1.90
CA LEU A 183 -0.32 18.63 2.61
C LEU A 183 -0.06 18.99 4.09
N PHE A 184 0.74 18.19 4.79
CA PHE A 184 1.03 18.42 6.21
C PHE A 184 2.04 19.54 6.44
N SER A 185 3.06 19.68 5.58
CA SER A 185 4.04 20.77 5.69
C SER A 185 3.41 22.14 5.45
N GLU A 186 2.42 22.27 4.55
CA GLU A 186 1.60 23.49 4.41
C GLU A 186 0.89 23.88 5.72
N GLN A 187 0.74 22.92 6.62
CA GLN A 187 0.06 23.05 7.90
C GLN A 187 1.05 23.02 9.08
N GLY A 188 2.35 23.14 8.83
CA GLY A 188 3.38 23.11 9.87
C GLY A 188 3.43 21.79 10.65
N ILE A 189 2.94 20.70 10.05
CA ILE A 189 3.05 19.35 10.58
C ILE A 189 4.16 18.64 9.82
N ASP A 190 5.24 18.38 10.53
CA ASP A 190 6.39 17.67 9.97
C ASP A 190 6.51 16.25 10.51
N ASN A 191 7.34 15.45 9.82
CA ASN A 191 7.77 14.12 10.26
C ASN A 191 6.67 13.05 10.33
N ILE A 192 5.68 13.11 9.43
CA ILE A 192 4.82 11.95 9.14
C ILE A 192 5.43 11.17 7.98
N TYR A 193 5.74 9.89 8.18
CA TYR A 193 6.40 9.04 7.19
C TYR A 193 6.09 7.57 7.42
N THR A 194 6.29 6.74 6.39
CA THR A 194 6.19 5.28 6.52
C THR A 194 7.51 4.64 6.93
N ARG A 195 7.41 3.48 7.57
CA ARG A 195 8.48 2.49 7.65
C ARG A 195 7.90 1.15 7.25
N ILE A 196 8.56 0.44 6.34
CA ILE A 196 8.05 -0.82 5.79
C ILE A 196 9.12 -1.90 5.87
N GLY A 197 8.71 -3.10 6.27
CA GLY A 197 9.54 -4.29 6.28
C GLY A 197 8.86 -5.41 5.50
N ILE A 198 9.64 -6.12 4.67
CA ILE A 198 9.14 -7.18 3.81
C ILE A 198 10.05 -8.40 3.91
N ASP A 199 9.47 -9.57 4.10
CA ASP A 199 10.23 -10.81 3.91
C ASP A 199 9.38 -11.91 3.28
N LEU A 200 10.05 -12.94 2.76
CA LEU A 200 9.46 -14.13 2.19
C LEU A 200 9.96 -15.36 2.96
N GLY A 201 9.02 -16.15 3.51
CA GLY A 201 9.32 -17.51 3.92
C GLY A 201 8.91 -18.49 2.84
N PHE A 202 9.75 -19.50 2.58
CA PHE A 202 9.42 -20.59 1.66
C PHE A 202 8.50 -21.62 2.33
N ASP A 203 8.04 -22.62 1.57
CA ASP A 203 7.11 -23.65 2.07
C ASP A 203 7.63 -24.35 3.34
N ASP A 204 8.93 -24.62 3.40
CA ASP A 204 9.57 -25.28 4.56
C ASP A 204 9.75 -24.34 5.77
N ASP A 205 9.68 -23.03 5.57
CA ASP A 205 9.91 -22.01 6.61
C ASP A 205 8.60 -21.46 7.21
N VAL A 206 7.45 -21.84 6.66
CA VAL A 206 6.16 -21.21 6.96
C VAL A 206 5.12 -22.27 7.27
N VAL A 207 4.75 -22.35 8.56
CA VAL A 207 3.65 -23.19 9.02
C VAL A 207 2.42 -22.32 9.26
N TRP A 208 1.36 -22.56 8.50
CA TRP A 208 0.03 -21.99 8.73
C TRP A 208 -0.72 -22.79 9.77
N SER A 209 -1.33 -22.09 10.72
CA SER A 209 -2.11 -22.71 11.79
C SER A 209 -3.12 -21.73 12.40
N LYS A 210 -4.09 -22.26 13.15
CA LYS A 210 -4.94 -21.48 14.04
C LYS A 210 -4.14 -21.08 15.29
N ALA A 211 -4.03 -19.78 15.53
CA ALA A 211 -3.49 -19.22 16.76
C ALA A 211 -4.61 -18.54 17.56
N GLY A 212 -4.63 -18.77 18.88
CA GLY A 212 -5.67 -18.25 19.78
C GLY A 212 -6.71 -19.30 20.19
N LEU A 213 -7.86 -18.85 20.69
CA LEU A 213 -8.88 -19.71 21.32
C LEU A 213 -10.29 -19.36 20.81
N GLY A 214 -11.02 -20.36 20.30
CA GLY A 214 -12.39 -20.17 19.81
C GLY A 214 -12.49 -19.05 18.77
N GLU A 215 -13.42 -18.11 18.95
CA GLU A 215 -13.54 -16.94 18.06
C GLU A 215 -12.48 -15.86 18.28
N ILE A 216 -11.75 -15.92 19.39
CA ILE A 216 -10.58 -15.06 19.67
C ILE A 216 -9.35 -15.74 19.05
N SER A 217 -9.42 -16.00 17.75
CA SER A 217 -8.38 -16.69 16.99
C SER A 217 -8.22 -16.14 15.59
N GLU A 218 -7.03 -16.35 15.04
CA GLU A 218 -6.66 -16.06 13.66
C GLU A 218 -5.96 -17.27 13.04
N VAL A 219 -6.09 -17.43 11.72
CA VAL A 219 -5.24 -18.32 10.93
C VAL A 219 -4.04 -17.50 10.47
N THR A 220 -2.87 -17.82 11.00
CA THR A 220 -1.65 -17.02 10.81
C THR A 220 -0.44 -17.94 10.64
N THR A 221 0.71 -17.34 10.35
CA THR A 221 1.97 -18.04 10.11
C THR A 221 2.83 -18.11 11.36
N CYS A 222 3.39 -19.29 11.62
CA CYS A 222 4.60 -19.44 12.41
C CYS A 222 5.78 -19.50 11.44
N SER A 223 6.57 -18.44 11.38
CA SER A 223 7.73 -18.35 10.49
C SER A 223 8.78 -17.36 11.03
N LEU A 224 10.04 -17.72 10.88
CA LEU A 224 11.15 -16.79 11.11
C LEU A 224 10.99 -15.56 10.22
N HIS A 225 10.74 -15.74 8.92
CA HIS A 225 10.64 -14.66 7.94
C HIS A 225 9.49 -13.69 8.22
N THR A 226 8.33 -14.18 8.65
CA THR A 226 7.26 -13.30 9.13
C THR A 226 7.72 -12.42 10.30
N SER A 227 8.48 -12.99 11.24
CA SER A 227 9.03 -12.23 12.37
C SER A 227 10.12 -11.25 11.93
N LEU A 228 10.97 -11.62 10.97
CA LEU A 228 12.03 -10.75 10.45
C LEU A 228 11.46 -9.56 9.67
N ALA A 229 10.36 -9.73 8.93
CA ALA A 229 9.69 -8.62 8.26
C ALA A 229 9.31 -7.48 9.23
N SER A 230 8.78 -7.80 10.41
CA SER A 230 8.48 -6.80 11.44
C SER A 230 9.74 -6.12 12.00
N LYS A 231 10.83 -6.88 12.20
CA LYS A 231 12.12 -6.30 12.64
C LYS A 231 12.73 -5.39 11.57
N MET A 232 12.63 -5.77 10.30
CA MET A 232 13.08 -4.95 9.16
C MET A 232 12.28 -3.66 9.04
N GLN A 233 10.97 -3.70 9.31
CA GLN A 233 10.14 -2.49 9.41
C GLN A 233 10.68 -1.53 10.46
N SER A 234 11.08 -2.05 11.63
CA SER A 234 11.66 -1.21 12.70
C SER A 234 13.03 -0.60 12.30
N SER A 235 13.82 -1.33 11.50
CA SER A 235 15.15 -0.94 10.98
C SER A 235 15.10 0.13 9.88
N ALA A 236 13.96 0.24 9.18
CA ALA A 236 13.79 1.15 8.06
C ALA A 236 13.95 2.64 8.46
N GLU A 237 14.55 3.43 7.57
CA GLU A 237 14.59 4.88 7.69
C GLU A 237 13.25 5.54 7.33
N SER A 238 13.17 6.88 7.43
CA SER A 238 11.93 7.61 7.12
C SER A 238 11.55 7.46 5.65
N ASN A 239 10.35 6.92 5.39
CA ASN A 239 9.89 6.48 4.06
C ASN A 239 10.80 5.41 3.43
N GLY A 240 11.48 4.61 4.24
CA GLY A 240 12.32 3.49 3.82
C GLY A 240 11.53 2.18 3.75
N ILE A 241 11.98 1.30 2.86
CA ILE A 241 11.52 -0.10 2.77
C ILE A 241 12.76 -0.98 2.96
N VAL A 242 12.72 -1.86 3.96
CA VAL A 242 13.78 -2.84 4.21
C VAL A 242 13.26 -4.22 3.88
N VAL A 243 14.03 -5.00 3.13
CA VAL A 243 13.64 -6.34 2.68
C VAL A 243 14.65 -7.41 3.08
N GLY A 244 14.18 -8.65 3.21
CA GLY A 244 15.02 -9.81 3.47
C GLY A 244 15.69 -10.37 2.22
N ASP A 245 16.69 -11.23 2.43
CA ASP A 245 17.46 -11.84 1.35
C ASP A 245 16.59 -12.71 0.41
N HIS A 246 15.56 -13.36 0.96
CA HIS A 246 14.63 -14.17 0.15
C HIS A 246 13.81 -13.31 -0.81
N VAL A 247 13.41 -12.10 -0.41
CA VAL A 247 12.74 -11.14 -1.30
C VAL A 247 13.66 -10.76 -2.47
N LYS A 248 14.91 -10.41 -2.16
CA LYS A 248 15.94 -10.09 -3.18
C LYS A 248 16.22 -11.29 -4.10
N ALA A 249 16.14 -12.52 -3.60
CA ALA A 249 16.35 -13.72 -4.40
C ALA A 249 15.21 -14.01 -5.40
N GLN A 250 13.98 -13.56 -5.13
CA GLN A 250 12.81 -13.82 -5.98
C GLN A 250 12.57 -12.76 -7.08
N ILE A 251 13.31 -11.65 -7.07
CA ILE A 251 13.14 -10.59 -8.06
C ILE A 251 14.08 -10.79 -9.27
N ASN A 252 13.66 -10.30 -10.44
CA ASN A 252 14.46 -10.34 -11.67
C ASN A 252 15.85 -9.71 -11.46
N ALA A 253 16.86 -10.30 -12.11
CA ALA A 253 18.25 -9.84 -12.14
C ALA A 253 18.39 -8.34 -12.46
N ASP A 254 17.51 -7.79 -13.29
CA ASP A 254 17.50 -6.36 -13.67
C ASP A 254 17.27 -5.40 -12.50
N PHE A 255 16.74 -5.89 -11.37
CA PHE A 255 16.46 -5.07 -10.17
C PHE A 255 17.45 -5.30 -9.03
N GLN A 256 18.49 -6.13 -9.21
CA GLN A 256 19.40 -6.50 -8.12
C GLN A 256 20.21 -5.30 -7.59
N ASP A 257 20.45 -4.27 -8.41
CA ASP A 257 21.14 -3.05 -8.03
C ASP A 257 20.31 -2.13 -7.10
N LEU A 258 19.02 -2.42 -6.94
CA LEU A 258 18.10 -1.68 -6.07
C LEU A 258 18.21 -2.09 -4.60
N PHE A 259 18.97 -3.13 -4.28
CA PHE A 259 19.09 -3.66 -2.92
C PHE A 259 20.49 -3.39 -2.38
N LYS A 260 20.56 -2.56 -1.32
CA LYS A 260 21.83 -2.25 -0.65
C LYS A 260 21.79 -2.78 0.78
N PRO A 261 22.78 -3.58 1.22
CA PRO A 261 22.80 -4.04 2.61
C PRO A 261 22.67 -2.87 3.59
N VAL A 262 21.84 -3.01 4.62
CA VAL A 262 21.55 -1.94 5.58
C VAL A 262 22.82 -1.39 6.25
N CYS A 263 23.83 -2.24 6.45
CA CYS A 263 25.13 -1.82 6.99
C CYS A 263 25.82 -0.72 6.16
N HIS A 264 25.51 -0.56 4.87
CA HIS A 264 26.04 0.53 4.05
C HIS A 264 25.53 1.89 4.52
N ARG A 265 24.24 1.97 4.89
CA ARG A 265 23.62 3.19 5.43
C ARG A 265 24.07 3.44 6.87
N THR A 266 24.07 2.41 7.71
CA THR A 266 24.41 2.56 9.15
C THR A 266 25.90 2.64 9.42
N ARG A 267 26.74 2.26 8.45
CA ARG A 267 28.21 2.12 8.57
C ARG A 267 28.64 1.15 9.66
N ASN A 268 27.80 0.15 9.94
CA ASN A 268 28.03 -0.87 10.95
C ASN A 268 27.70 -2.24 10.36
N GLU A 269 28.72 -3.06 10.17
CA GLU A 269 28.58 -4.41 9.58
C GLU A 269 27.65 -5.30 10.40
N ASN A 270 27.45 -5.00 11.69
CA ASN A 270 26.50 -5.75 12.48
C ASN A 270 25.06 -5.64 11.98
N ASP A 271 24.70 -4.51 11.39
CA ASP A 271 23.37 -4.25 10.87
C ASP A 271 23.12 -4.90 9.50
N ARG A 272 24.13 -5.55 8.90
CA ARG A 272 23.94 -6.38 7.70
C ARG A 272 22.94 -7.49 7.99
N TYR A 273 23.09 -8.13 9.14
CA TYR A 273 22.36 -9.34 9.47
C TYR A 273 21.26 -9.05 10.48
N ILE A 274 19.99 -9.20 10.07
CA ILE A 274 18.83 -9.02 10.95
C ILE A 274 18.60 -10.23 11.86
N PHE A 275 19.16 -11.38 11.47
CA PHE A 275 19.15 -12.61 12.25
C PHE A 275 20.46 -13.36 12.08
N ARG A 276 20.93 -13.95 13.17
CA ARG A 276 22.11 -14.80 13.20
C ARG A 276 21.79 -16.00 14.07
N ASN A 277 22.08 -17.18 13.56
CA ASN A 277 22.15 -18.39 14.35
C ASN A 277 23.62 -18.84 14.36
N ILE A 278 24.19 -18.87 15.57
CA ILE A 278 25.61 -19.16 15.76
C ILE A 278 25.87 -20.66 15.61
N ASP A 279 24.89 -21.49 15.98
CA ASP A 279 25.05 -22.94 16.06
C ASP A 279 25.10 -23.59 14.67
N ASP A 280 24.40 -23.02 13.68
CA ASP A 280 24.37 -23.49 12.28
C ASP A 280 25.14 -22.57 11.31
N GLY A 281 25.71 -21.46 11.82
CA GLY A 281 26.42 -20.46 11.01
C GLY A 281 25.51 -19.67 10.06
N PHE A 282 24.20 -19.68 10.24
CA PHE A 282 23.23 -18.98 9.40
C PHE A 282 23.17 -17.49 9.74
N ASN A 283 23.45 -16.64 8.75
CA ASN A 283 23.36 -15.19 8.88
C ASN A 283 22.44 -14.62 7.79
N TYR A 284 21.32 -14.02 8.21
CA TYR A 284 20.29 -13.55 7.29
C TYR A 284 20.40 -12.05 7.02
N THR A 285 20.64 -11.68 5.77
CA THR A 285 20.91 -10.28 5.37
C THR A 285 19.62 -9.48 5.18
N GLN A 286 19.65 -8.20 5.56
CA GLN A 286 18.61 -7.21 5.25
C GLN A 286 19.14 -6.12 4.32
N TYR A 287 18.26 -5.60 3.46
CA TYR A 287 18.61 -4.62 2.43
C TYR A 287 17.68 -3.41 2.49
N ASP A 288 18.25 -2.21 2.45
CA ASP A 288 17.52 -1.01 2.04
C ASP A 288 17.17 -1.16 0.54
N PHE A 289 15.87 -1.10 0.23
CA PHE A 289 15.33 -1.23 -1.12
C PHE A 289 15.05 0.16 -1.73
N ASP A 290 15.63 0.44 -2.90
CA ASP A 290 15.38 1.67 -3.67
C ASP A 290 14.02 1.60 -4.39
N TRP A 291 12.96 1.69 -3.57
CA TRP A 291 11.57 1.59 -4.00
C TRP A 291 11.16 2.69 -4.97
N LEU A 292 11.79 3.87 -4.92
CA LEU A 292 11.44 4.97 -5.83
C LEU A 292 12.01 4.71 -7.22
N LYS A 293 13.26 4.23 -7.32
CA LYS A 293 13.84 3.81 -8.60
C LYS A 293 13.09 2.61 -9.16
N PHE A 294 12.72 1.64 -8.31
CA PHE A 294 11.86 0.53 -8.70
C PHE A 294 10.51 1.00 -9.27
N LEU A 295 9.83 1.93 -8.57
CA LEU A 295 8.53 2.45 -9.00
C LEU A 295 8.61 3.13 -10.37
N LYS A 296 9.68 3.90 -10.61
CA LYS A 296 9.95 4.55 -11.91
C LYS A 296 10.10 3.57 -13.07
N GLN A 297 10.54 2.35 -12.79
CA GLN A 297 10.75 1.29 -13.79
C GLN A 297 9.48 0.47 -14.07
N GLN A 298 8.38 0.69 -13.32
CA GLN A 298 7.14 -0.07 -13.52
C GLN A 298 6.46 0.29 -14.84
N GLU A 299 5.83 -0.71 -15.46
CA GLU A 299 5.18 -0.54 -16.77
C GLU A 299 4.07 0.51 -16.73
N PHE A 300 3.32 0.60 -15.63
CA PHE A 300 2.24 1.56 -15.44
C PHE A 300 2.71 2.97 -15.05
N ILE A 301 4.01 3.21 -14.87
CA ILE A 301 4.57 4.52 -14.49
C ILE A 301 5.33 5.16 -15.65
N PHE A 302 5.14 6.46 -15.85
CA PHE A 302 6.06 7.32 -16.61
C PHE A 302 6.61 8.42 -15.71
N THR A 303 7.77 8.96 -16.09
CA THR A 303 8.37 10.13 -15.45
C THR A 303 8.31 11.28 -16.46
N ASP A 304 7.78 12.44 -16.07
CA ASP A 304 7.77 13.63 -16.91
C ASP A 304 9.14 14.34 -16.94
N LEU A 305 9.23 15.44 -17.70
CA LEU A 305 10.47 16.22 -17.83
C LEU A 305 10.94 16.84 -16.51
N ASP A 306 10.01 17.09 -15.58
CA ASP A 306 10.28 17.68 -14.27
C ASP A 306 10.62 16.60 -13.21
N GLY A 307 10.62 15.33 -13.61
CA GLY A 307 10.91 14.20 -12.72
C GLY A 307 9.71 13.70 -11.90
N ASN A 308 8.50 14.23 -12.14
CA ASN A 308 7.28 13.78 -11.46
C ASN A 308 6.76 12.49 -12.07
N LEU A 309 6.12 11.66 -11.22
CA LEU A 309 5.52 10.41 -11.67
C LEU A 309 4.08 10.61 -12.15
N GLY A 310 3.79 10.07 -13.32
CA GLY A 310 2.45 9.92 -13.90
C GLY A 310 2.15 8.47 -14.29
N LEU A 311 0.89 8.21 -14.64
CA LEU A 311 0.44 6.87 -15.02
C LEU A 311 0.40 6.69 -16.54
N LYS A 312 0.92 5.56 -17.04
CA LYS A 312 0.80 5.19 -18.44
C LYS A 312 -0.65 4.75 -18.71
N ARG A 313 -1.48 5.64 -19.25
CA ARG A 313 -2.82 5.28 -19.71
C ARG A 313 -2.73 4.21 -20.80
N LYS A 314 -3.22 3.00 -20.54
CA LYS A 314 -3.48 2.02 -21.60
C LYS A 314 -4.50 2.64 -22.55
N LYS A 315 -4.09 2.97 -23.79
CA LYS A 315 -5.05 3.34 -24.83
C LYS A 315 -6.01 2.17 -24.99
N GLN A 316 -7.27 2.33 -24.60
CA GLN A 316 -8.32 1.45 -25.08
C GLN A 316 -8.33 1.59 -26.60
N ILE A 317 -7.87 0.58 -27.32
CA ILE A 317 -8.20 0.44 -28.74
C ILE A 317 -9.68 0.11 -28.75
N VAL A 318 -10.51 1.15 -28.79
CA VAL A 318 -11.91 0.99 -29.19
C VAL A 318 -11.86 0.59 -30.65
N TYR A 319 -11.95 -0.70 -30.94
CA TYR A 319 -12.35 -1.15 -32.27
C TYR A 319 -13.78 -0.66 -32.47
N SER A 320 -13.93 0.56 -32.97
CA SER A 320 -15.22 1.00 -33.49
C SER A 320 -15.54 0.10 -34.69
N HIS A 321 -16.43 -0.86 -34.48
CA HIS A 321 -17.04 -1.65 -35.56
C HIS A 321 -17.72 -0.76 -36.63
N GLN A 322 -17.87 0.54 -36.37
CA GLN A 322 -18.34 1.54 -37.34
C GLN A 322 -17.32 1.88 -38.45
N SER A 323 -16.08 1.40 -38.37
CA SER A 323 -15.04 1.69 -39.37
C SER A 323 -15.02 0.74 -40.56
N ILE A 324 -15.44 -0.52 -40.39
CA ILE A 324 -15.34 -1.53 -41.45
C ILE A 324 -16.43 -1.31 -42.51
N ASP A 325 -17.66 -0.99 -42.10
CA ASP A 325 -18.77 -0.73 -43.04
C ASP A 325 -18.55 0.53 -43.90
N ARG A 326 -17.72 1.47 -43.43
CA ARG A 326 -17.33 2.67 -44.20
C ARG A 326 -16.16 2.44 -45.16
N LEU A 327 -15.41 1.34 -45.02
CA LEU A 327 -14.30 0.98 -45.92
C LEU A 327 -14.76 0.17 -47.14
N ILE A 328 -15.89 -0.54 -47.03
CA ILE A 328 -16.47 -1.37 -48.11
C ILE A 328 -16.83 -0.55 -49.38
N PRO A 329 -17.36 0.69 -49.30
CA PRO A 329 -17.64 1.48 -50.51
C PRO A 329 -16.39 2.10 -51.15
N ILE A 330 -15.36 2.42 -50.35
CA ILE A 330 -14.14 3.11 -50.81
C ILE A 330 -13.21 2.13 -51.57
N ALA A 331 -13.14 0.87 -51.12
CA ALA A 331 -12.40 -0.18 -51.81
C ALA A 331 -13.00 -0.58 -53.18
N LYS A 332 -14.29 -0.28 -53.44
CA LYS A 332 -14.93 -0.52 -54.75
C LYS A 332 -14.66 0.57 -55.80
N GLN A 333 -14.19 1.75 -55.40
CA GLN A 333 -13.89 2.85 -56.33
C GLN A 333 -12.41 2.93 -56.72
N SER A 334 -11.51 2.25 -56.01
CA SER A 334 -10.09 2.18 -56.36
C SER A 334 -9.81 0.95 -57.23
N LYS A 335 -10.10 1.05 -58.54
CA LYS A 335 -9.47 0.15 -59.51
C LYS A 335 -8.11 0.73 -59.89
N PRO A 336 -6.98 0.01 -59.68
CA PRO A 336 -5.69 0.48 -60.15
C PRO A 336 -5.66 0.50 -61.68
N TYR A 337 -5.22 1.62 -62.25
CA TYR A 337 -4.90 1.73 -63.67
C TYR A 337 -3.73 0.79 -63.98
N SER A 338 -4.00 -0.31 -64.67
CA SER A 338 -2.97 -1.06 -65.38
C SER A 338 -2.65 -0.33 -66.69
N LYS A 339 -1.41 0.12 -66.86
CA LYS A 339 -0.78 0.33 -68.17
C LYS A 339 0.41 -0.61 -68.27
#